data_AF-X1QE47-F1
#
_entry.id   AF-X1QE47-F1
#
_cell.length_a   1.000
_cell.length_b   1.000
_cell.length_c   1.000
_cell.angle_alpha   90.00
_cell.angle_beta   90.00
_cell.angle_gamma   90.00
#
_symmetry.space_group_name_H-M   'P 1'
#
loop_
_entity.id
_entity.type
_entity.pdbx_description
1 polymer ?
#
loop_
_entity_poly.entity_id
_entity_poly.type
_entity_poly.pdbx_seq_one_letter_code
_entity_poly.pdbx_strand_id
1 'polypeptide(L)' 'IEVMACKWCADRMNVTDKLEAAGIKVVYVGSIISGLLKDGWASLTF' A
#
# COMPACT_ATOMS: atom_id res chain seq x y z
N ILE A 1 8.67 6.93 -8.77
CA ILE A 1 7.95 5.65 -8.57
C ILE A 1 7.01 5.86 -7.40
N GLU A 2 5.72 5.54 -7.55
CA GLU A 2 4.74 5.80 -6.49
C GLU A 2 4.74 4.61 -5.53
N VAL A 3 5.09 4.85 -4.26
CA VAL A 3 5.17 3.81 -3.23
C VAL A 3 3.99 3.98 -2.29
N MET A 4 3.18 2.92 -2.20
CA MET A 4 2.02 2.86 -1.33
C MET A 4 2.20 1.73 -0.32
N ALA A 5 1.90 2.02 0.94
CA ALA A 5 1.95 1.03 2.00
C ALA A 5 0.56 0.75 2.55
N CYS A 6 0.34 -0.51 2.94
CA CYS A 6 -0.91 -0.94 3.55
C CYS A 6 -1.10 -0.32 4.92
N LYS A 7 -2.14 0.50 5.05
CA LYS A 7 -2.54 1.11 6.33
C LYS A 7 -2.76 0.06 7.42
N TRP A 8 -3.40 -1.06 7.09
CA TRP A 8 -3.59 -2.15 8.04
C TRP A 8 -2.27 -2.76 8.55
N CYS A 9 -1.28 -2.92 7.66
CA CYS A 9 0.04 -3.41 8.05
C CYS A 9 0.81 -2.36 8.87
N ALA A 10 0.71 -1.09 8.47
CA ALA A 10 1.39 0.03 9.13
C ALA A 10 0.87 0.26 10.55
N ASP A 11 -0.45 0.22 10.75
CA ASP A 11 -1.10 0.33 12.06
C ASP A 11 -0.70 -0.84 12.97
N ARG A 12 -0.71 -2.07 12.46
CA ARG A 12 -0.34 -3.27 13.22
C ARG A 12 1.11 -3.24 13.68
N MET A 13 1.99 -2.68 12.86
CA MET A 13 3.42 -2.52 13.15
C MET A 13 3.74 -1.20 13.88
N ASN A 14 2.73 -0.34 14.11
CA ASN A 14 2.89 0.99 14.71
C ASN A 14 3.95 1.85 13.99
N VAL A 15 4.02 1.72 12.66
CA VAL A 15 4.98 2.43 11.79
C VAL A 15 4.31 3.43 10.85
N THR A 16 3.00 3.65 10.99
CA THR A 16 2.22 4.61 10.17
C THR A 16 2.91 5.97 10.12
N ASP A 17 3.22 6.58 11.27
CA ASP A 17 3.89 7.88 11.35
C ASP A 17 5.27 7.89 10.68
N LYS A 18 6.04 6.79 10.78
CA LYS A 18 7.36 6.68 10.16
C LYS A 18 7.27 6.59 8.64
N LEU A 19 6.26 5.91 8.11
CA LEU A 19 6.03 5.80 6.67
C LEU A 19 5.51 7.11 6.09
N GLU A 20 4.59 7.78 6.77
CA GLU A 20 4.11 9.10 6.35
C GLU A 20 5.22 10.16 6.41
N ALA A 21 6.07 10.14 7.45
CA ALA A 21 7.24 11.01 7.55
C ALA A 21 8.29 10.74 6.46
N ALA A 22 8.37 9.51 5.95
CA ALA A 22 9.23 9.15 4.82
C ALA A 22 8.64 9.55 3.45
N GLY A 23 7.45 10.16 3.42
CA GLY A 23 6.75 10.56 2.19
C GLY A 23 6.04 9.41 1.48
N ILE A 24 5.84 8.27 2.15
CA ILE A 24 5.14 7.11 1.60
C ILE A 24 3.65 7.26 1.87
N LYS A 25 2.81 7.03 0.85
CA LYS A 25 1.35 7.05 1.03
C LYS A 25 0.89 5.80 1.79
N VAL A 26 0.35 5.98 2.99
CA VAL A 26 -0.24 4.90 3.77
C VAL A 26 -1.74 4.82 3.49
N VAL A 27 -2.15 3.84 2.68
CA VAL A 27 -3.54 3.69 2.21
C VAL A 27 -4.02 2.25 2.33
N TYR A 28 -5.33 2.03 2.24
CA TYR A 28 -5.88 0.68 2.18
C TYR A 28 -5.65 0.07 0.78
N VAL A 29 -4.49 -0.57 0.61
CA VAL A 29 -4.05 -1.09 -0.70
C VAL A 29 -4.89 -2.27 -1.18
N GLY A 30 -5.64 -2.95 -0.30
CA GLY A 30 -6.48 -4.10 -0.67
C GLY A 30 -7.51 -3.79 -1.76
N SER A 31 -8.23 -2.67 -1.65
CA SER A 31 -9.19 -2.23 -2.67
C SER A 31 -8.50 -1.81 -3.98
N ILE A 32 -7.31 -1.22 -3.88
CA ILE A 32 -6.52 -0.75 -5.02
C ILE A 32 -6.00 -1.94 -5.82
N ILE A 33 -5.34 -2.90 -5.17
CA ILE A 33 -4.84 -4.13 -5.80
C ILE A 33 -6.00 -4.91 -6.44
N SER A 34 -7.12 -5.06 -5.72
CA SER A 34 -8.30 -5.73 -6.25
C SER A 34 -8.87 -5.02 -7.49
N GLY A 35 -8.82 -3.68 -7.53
CA GLY A 35 -9.19 -2.90 -8.70
C GLY A 35 -8.24 -3.13 -9.86
N LEU A 36 -6.93 -3.02 -9.62
CA LEU A 36 -5.88 -3.24 -10.63
C LEU A 36 -5.96 -4.64 -11.26
N LEU A 37 -6.17 -5.67 -10.44
CA LEU A 37 -6.37 -7.05 -10.90
C LEU A 37 -7.58 -7.17 -11.84
N LYS A 38 -8.70 -6.52 -11.51
CA LYS A 38 -9.91 -6.49 -12.37
C LYS A 38 -9.67 -5.73 -13.67
N ASP A 39 -8.83 -4.71 -13.62
CA ASP A 39 -8.42 -3.89 -14.77
C ASP A 39 -7.38 -4.63 -15.66
N GLY A 40 -7.02 -5.87 -15.30
CA GLY A 40 -6.13 -6.73 -16.08
C GLY A 40 -4.63 -6.52 -15.80
N TRP A 41 -4.27 -5.80 -14.74
CA TRP A 41 -2.88 -5.58 -14.38
C TRP A 41 -2.23 -6.85 -13.82
N ALA A 42 -1.01 -7.13 -14.28
CA ALA A 42 -0.20 -8.22 -13.75
C ALA A 42 0.47 -7.81 -12.43
N SER A 43 0.18 -8.53 -11.35
CA SER A 43 0.85 -8.34 -10.06
C SER A 43 2.21 -9.04 -10.05
N LEU A 44 3.29 -8.27 -9.91
CA LEU A 44 4.61 -8.80 -9.54
C LEU A 44 4.74 -8.79 -8.02
N THR A 45 4.71 -9.98 -7.42
CA THR A 45 4.88 -10.18 -5.98
C THR A 45 6.29 -10.70 -5.69
N PHE A 46 6.95 -10.13 -4.69
CA PHE A 46 8.29 -10.50 -4.21
C PHE A 46 8.24 -10.86 -2.72
#